data_AF-A0A527YNP7-F1
#
_entry.id   AF-A0A527YNP7-F1
#
_cell.length_a   1.000
_cell.length_b   1.000
_cell.length_c   1.000
_cell.angle_alpha   90.00
_cell.angle_beta   90.00
_cell.angle_gamma   90.00
#
_symmetry.space_group_name_H-M   'P 1'
#
loop_
_entity.id
_entity.type
_entity.pdbx_description
1 polymer ?
#
loop_
_entity_poly.entity_id
_entity_poly.type
_entity_poly.pdbx_seq_one_letter_code
_entity_poly.pdbx_strand_id
1 'polypeptide(L)'
;AYCVAVGATAGGNGIALQDALSAFLQAFFSNLVQAAIRLGVVGQTGATALLAGFEPLALGVAARAAGSTLDDLGGCAFVSDVMAMKHETQY
;
A
#
# COMPACT_ATOMS: atom_id res chain seq x y z
N ALA A 1 0.54 6.19 12.48
CA ALA A 1 1.53 5.49 13.33
C ALA A 1 1.90 4.09 12.82
N TYR A 2 1.00 3.34 12.17
CA TYR A 2 1.22 1.95 11.74
C TYR A 2 2.48 1.74 10.87
N CYS A 3 2.68 2.52 9.81
CA CYS A 3 3.82 2.35 8.89
C CYS A 3 5.19 2.55 9.56
N VAL A 4 5.27 3.51 10.50
CA VAL A 4 6.51 3.81 11.25
C VAL A 4 6.85 2.67 12.21
N ALA A 5 5.86 2.09 12.88
CA ALA A 5 6.06 0.95 13.79
C ALA A 5 6.52 -0.31 13.03
N VAL A 6 5.95 -0.57 11.86
CA VAL A 6 6.38 -1.69 10.99
C VAL A 6 7.82 -1.48 10.52
N GLY A 7 8.18 -0.28 10.06
CA GLY A 7 9.55 0.04 9.65
C GLY A 7 10.57 -0.11 10.79
N ALA A 8 10.25 0.41 11.98
CA ALA A 8 11.10 0.27 13.15
C ALA A 8 11.29 -1.20 13.56
N THR A 9 10.23 -2.01 13.49
CA THR A 9 10.29 -3.44 13.81
C THR A 9 11.11 -4.21 12.78
N ALA A 10 10.94 -3.94 11.48
CA ALA A 10 11.70 -4.57 10.42
C ALA A 10 13.21 -4.26 10.52
N GLY A 11 13.55 -2.99 10.76
CA GLY A 11 14.92 -2.56 11.00
C GLY A 11 15.53 -3.18 12.26
N GLY A 12 14.77 -3.25 13.35
CA GLY A 12 15.20 -3.90 14.60
C GLY A 12 15.44 -5.41 14.48
N ASN A 13 14.79 -6.07 13.52
CA ASN A 13 14.96 -7.50 13.24
C ASN A 13 15.94 -7.78 12.08
N GLY A 14 16.61 -6.77 11.53
CA GLY A 14 17.58 -6.94 10.45
C GLY A 14 16.98 -7.37 9.11
N ILE A 15 15.68 -7.14 8.89
CA ILE A 15 15.02 -7.46 7.62
C ILE A 15 15.49 -6.45 6.56
N ALA A 16 15.87 -6.94 5.38
CA ALA A 16 16.25 -6.08 4.27
C ALA A 16 15.10 -5.13 3.90
N LEU A 17 15.42 -3.85 3.69
CA LEU A 17 14.42 -2.81 3.41
C LEU A 17 13.53 -3.15 2.22
N GLN A 18 14.12 -3.75 1.18
CA GLN A 18 13.41 -4.20 -0.02
C GLN A 18 12.33 -5.25 0.31
N ASP A 19 12.67 -6.22 1.15
CA ASP A 19 11.78 -7.32 1.55
C ASP A 19 10.66 -6.81 2.47
N ALA A 20 11.02 -5.95 3.43
CA ALA A 20 10.07 -5.32 4.34
C ALA A 20 9.05 -4.46 3.57
N LEU A 21 9.49 -3.66 2.61
CA LEU A 21 8.63 -2.83 1.76
C LEU A 21 7.73 -3.68 0.86
N SER A 22 8.27 -4.73 0.24
CA SER A 22 7.51 -5.62 -0.64
C SER A 22 6.42 -6.37 0.14
N ALA A 23 6.74 -6.90 1.32
CA ALA A 23 5.78 -7.57 2.20
C ALA A 23 4.68 -6.60 2.69
N PHE A 24 5.06 -5.38 3.07
CA PHE A 24 4.11 -4.35 3.49
C PHE A 24 3.15 -3.96 2.35
N LEU A 25 3.68 -3.72 1.15
CA LEU A 25 2.87 -3.38 -0.03
C LEU A 25 1.92 -4.52 -0.41
N GLN A 26 2.37 -5.77 -0.32
CA GLN A 26 1.53 -6.94 -0.55
C GLN A 26 0.38 -7.02 0.44
N ALA A 27 0.65 -6.82 1.74
CA ALA A 27 -0.38 -6.82 2.78
C ALA A 27 -1.40 -5.69 2.58
N PHE A 28 -0.91 -4.48 2.26
CA PHE A 28 -1.75 -3.32 2.00
C PHE A 28 -2.66 -3.54 0.79
N PHE A 29 -2.11 -4.04 -0.32
CA PHE A 29 -2.89 -4.33 -1.53
C PHE A 29 -3.92 -5.44 -1.31
N SER A 30 -3.56 -6.50 -0.58
CA SER A 30 -4.51 -7.56 -0.22
C SER A 30 -5.69 -7.01 0.56
N ASN A 31 -5.46 -6.05 1.48
CA ASN A 31 -6.53 -5.39 2.22
C ASN A 31 -7.47 -4.59 1.27
N LEU A 32 -6.92 -3.83 0.32
CA LEU A 32 -7.71 -3.09 -0.66
C LEU A 32 -8.53 -4.01 -1.57
N VAL A 33 -7.95 -5.12 -2.03
CA VAL A 33 -8.68 -6.12 -2.84
C VAL A 33 -9.84 -6.71 -2.03
N GLN A 34 -9.63 -7.04 -0.76
CA GLN A 34 -10.70 -7.53 0.11
C GLN A 34 -11.80 -6.49 0.33
N ALA A 35 -11.46 -5.21 0.47
CA ALA A 35 -12.43 -4.14 0.55
C ALA A 35 -13.23 -4.00 -0.75
N ALA A 36 -12.57 -4.02 -1.91
CA ALA A 36 -13.22 -3.96 -3.22
C ALA A 36 -14.20 -5.12 -3.47
N ILE A 37 -13.83 -6.34 -3.01
CA ILE A 37 -14.72 -7.51 -3.06
C ILE A 37 -15.96 -7.28 -2.16
N ARG A 38 -15.78 -6.81 -0.92
CA ARG A 38 -16.89 -6.56 0.02
C ARG A 38 -17.85 -5.46 -0.47
N LEU A 39 -17.32 -4.47 -1.18
CA LEU A 39 -18.10 -3.39 -1.80
C LEU A 39 -18.77 -3.81 -3.12
N GLY A 40 -18.54 -5.03 -3.60
CA GLY A 40 -19.08 -5.54 -4.87
C GLY A 40 -18.50 -4.86 -6.11
N VAL A 41 -17.40 -4.11 -5.98
CA VAL A 41 -16.76 -3.35 -7.06
C VAL A 41 -15.97 -4.27 -8.01
N VAL A 42 -15.44 -5.38 -7.47
CA VAL A 42 -14.58 -6.31 -8.21
C VAL A 42 -15.09 -7.74 -8.04
N GLY A 43 -15.39 -8.41 -9.16
CA GLY A 43 -15.65 -9.85 -9.19
C GLY A 43 -14.37 -10.67 -9.02
N GLN A 44 -14.50 -11.96 -8.68
CA GLN A 44 -13.38 -12.85 -8.37
C GLN A 44 -12.30 -12.90 -9.47
N THR A 45 -12.70 -12.85 -10.74
CA THR A 45 -11.79 -12.81 -11.91
C THR A 45 -11.05 -11.48 -12.06
N GLY A 46 -11.68 -10.37 -11.65
CA GLY A 46 -11.03 -9.05 -11.63
C GLY A 46 -9.99 -8.95 -10.52
N ALA A 47 -10.24 -9.59 -9.38
CA ALA A 47 -9.30 -9.63 -8.26
C ALA A 47 -8.02 -10.39 -8.61
N THR A 48 -8.14 -11.54 -9.29
CA THR A 48 -6.96 -12.31 -9.72
C THR A 48 -6.14 -11.60 -10.81
N ALA A 49 -6.80 -10.92 -11.75
CA ALA A 49 -6.12 -10.09 -12.75
C ALA A 49 -5.37 -8.90 -12.10
N LEU A 50 -5.99 -8.27 -11.10
CA LEU A 50 -5.38 -7.20 -10.32
C LEU A 50 -4.15 -7.71 -9.54
N LEU A 51 -4.25 -8.87 -8.89
CA LEU A 51 -3.09 -9.49 -8.21
C LEU A 51 -1.97 -9.83 -9.20
N ALA A 52 -2.29 -10.37 -10.37
CA ALA A 52 -1.29 -10.73 -11.37
C ALA A 52 -0.53 -9.51 -11.92
N GLY A 53 -1.19 -8.36 -12.03
CA GLY A 53 -0.55 -7.10 -12.47
C GLY A 53 0.15 -6.32 -11.35
N PHE A 54 -0.03 -6.70 -10.09
CA PHE A 54 0.42 -5.91 -8.94
C PHE A 54 1.90 -6.07 -8.64
N GLU A 55 2.47 -7.25 -8.86
CA GLU A 55 3.87 -7.57 -8.54
C GLU A 55 4.90 -6.57 -9.10
N PRO A 56 4.90 -6.20 -10.39
CA PRO A 56 5.84 -5.22 -10.92
C PRO A 56 5.61 -3.81 -10.35
N LEU A 57 4.37 -3.45 -10.01
CA LEU A 57 4.06 -2.16 -9.38
C LEU A 57 4.58 -2.12 -7.94
N ALA A 58 4.39 -3.20 -7.18
CA ALA A 58 4.87 -3.32 -5.81
C ALA A 58 6.40 -3.19 -5.75
N LEU A 59 7.11 -3.90 -6.62
CA LEU A 59 8.57 -3.83 -6.71
C LEU A 59 9.06 -2.44 -7.10
N GLY A 60 8.39 -1.78 -8.06
CA GLY A 60 8.73 -0.41 -8.47
C GLY A 60 8.52 0.62 -7.35
N VAL A 61 7.43 0.49 -6.59
CA VAL A 61 7.16 1.37 -5.44
C VAL A 61 8.13 1.09 -4.30
N ALA A 62 8.45 -0.17 -4.02
CA ALA A 62 9.44 -0.55 -3.00
C ALA A 62 10.83 0.01 -3.35
N ALA A 63 11.28 -0.12 -4.60
CA ALA A 63 12.56 0.42 -5.04
C ALA A 63 12.61 1.95 -4.92
N ARG A 64 11.52 2.64 -5.30
CA ARG A 64 11.43 4.10 -5.14
C ARG A 64 11.48 4.51 -3.67
N ALA A 65 10.70 3.84 -2.82
CA ALA A 65 10.64 4.13 -1.39
C ALA A 65 11.97 3.85 -0.67
N ALA A 66 12.70 2.81 -1.09
CA ALA A 66 14.02 2.50 -0.54
C ALA A 66 15.08 3.58 -0.85
N GLY A 67 14.92 4.32 -1.95
CA GLY A 67 15.81 5.43 -2.33
C GLY A 67 15.33 6.82 -1.90
N SER A 68 14.14 6.93 -1.30
CA SER A 68 13.57 8.21 -0.88
C SER A 68 14.16 8.71 0.44
N THR A 69 14.24 10.03 0.59
CA THR A 69 14.70 10.68 1.81
C THR A 69 13.54 11.25 2.63
N LEU A 70 13.85 11.80 3.82
CA LEU A 70 12.88 12.53 4.63
C LEU A 70 12.29 13.74 3.90
N ASP A 71 12.98 14.32 2.92
CA ASP A 71 12.46 15.44 2.13
C ASP A 71 11.37 15.00 1.14
N ASP A 72 11.31 13.71 0.80
CA ASP A 72 10.24 13.11 0.00
C ASP A 72 9.01 12.78 0.86
N LEU A 73 9.11 12.84 2.21
CA LEU A 73 7.98 12.69 3.12
C LEU A 73 7.14 13.98 3.15
N GLY A 74 6.13 14.02 2.29
CA GLY A 74 5.17 15.13 2.22
C GLY A 74 4.35 15.21 0.94
N GLY A 75 4.49 14.24 0.04
CA GLY A 75 3.66 14.18 -1.17
C GLY A 75 2.16 14.11 -0.86
N CYS A 76 1.32 14.57 -1.79
CA CYS A 76 -0.13 14.46 -1.69
C CYS A 76 -0.67 13.37 -2.62
N ALA A 77 -1.62 12.58 -2.13
CA ALA A 77 -2.39 11.65 -2.94
C ALA A 77 -3.77 12.28 -3.19
N PHE A 78 -3.78 13.43 -3.86
CA PHE A 78 -4.90 14.39 -3.88
C PHE A 78 -6.29 13.75 -4.04
N VAL A 79 -6.46 12.83 -5.00
CA VAL A 79 -7.74 12.13 -5.21
C VAL A 79 -8.07 11.22 -4.03
N SER A 80 -7.11 10.46 -3.50
CA SER A 80 -7.30 9.60 -2.35
C SER A 80 -7.62 10.41 -1.09
N ASP A 81 -6.95 11.54 -0.89
CA ASP A 81 -7.17 12.43 0.25
C ASP A 81 -8.59 13.04 0.20
N VAL A 82 -9.04 13.46 -0.99
CA VAL A 82 -10.40 13.96 -1.21
C VAL A 82 -11.46 12.88 -0.98
N MET A 83 -11.22 11.65 -1.42
CA MET A 83 -12.16 10.55 -1.19
C MET A 83 -12.21 10.12 0.27
N ALA A 84 -11.10 10.17 1.00
CA ALA A 84 -11.08 9.92 2.44
C ALA A 84 -11.90 10.98 3.21
N MET A 85 -11.75 12.26 2.87
CA MET A 85 -12.59 13.34 3.44
C MET A 85 -14.08 13.12 3.13
N LYS A 86 -14.43 12.66 1.93
CA LYS A 86 -15.82 12.32 1.58
C LYS A 86 -16.35 11.12 2.36
N HIS A 87 -15.51 10.12 2.61
CA HIS A 87 -15.85 8.94 3.40
C HIS A 87 -16.15 9.28 4.87
N GLU A 88 -15.49 10.30 5.45
CA GLU A 88 -15.85 10.83 6.79
C GLU A 88 -17.26 11.43 6.84
N THR A 89 -17.77 11.95 5.72
CA THR A 89 -19.12 12.52 5.62
C THR A 89 -20.18 11.56 5.07
N GLN A 90 -19.81 10.31 4.74
CA GLN A 90 -20.73 9.27 4.32
C GLN A 90 -21.41 8.65 5.55
N TYR A 91 -22.66 9.04 5.79
CA TYR A 91 -23.60 8.38 6.72
C TYR A 91 -24.39 7.29 6.02
#